data_AF-A0A5M7BRD3-F1
#
_entry.id   AF-A0A5M7BRD3-F1
#
_cell.length_a   1.000
_cell.length_b   1.000
_cell.length_c   1.000
_cell.angle_alpha   90.00
_cell.angle_beta   90.00
_cell.angle_gamma   90.00
#
_symmetry.space_group_name_H-M   'P 1'
#
loop_
_entity.id
_entity.type
_entity.pdbx_description
1 polymer ?
#
loop_
_entity_poly.entity_id
_entity_poly.type
_entity_poly.pdbx_seq_one_letter_code
_entity_poly.pdbx_strand_id
1 'polypeptide(L)'
;MADDDEEPRRRWWQRLLSGPAFVITGLVAALIGLAAPFVFNAVRDAARPPLLAWASSDGGAVGDLSFALPEELPEQRLGEIGTPYDFFAGGATKVGVQGSTVTVEGAQSRDIVITNMRAKILSRGPNVTGTLFCAGQQGDVPADNIGFDLDEVRPVARELRDDQLGAPFFAGKAKQLTDGETAVFQIEARAAAAHYRWELEIDLVVDGRPQTIGVHPPGGPFEITGTGPGSSAVYRWRGNSWSPDGPGRSCG
;
A
#
# COMPACT_ATOMS: atom_id res chain seq x y z
N MET A 1 -62.29 -58.13 -16.83
CA MET A 1 -62.46 -58.26 -15.37
C MET A 1 -61.11 -58.68 -14.82
N ALA A 2 -60.31 -57.66 -14.48
CA ALA A 2 -58.98 -57.62 -13.85
C ALA A 2 -58.66 -56.10 -13.91
N ASP A 3 -58.96 -55.32 -12.87
CA ASP A 3 -58.20 -55.15 -11.63
C ASP A 3 -56.78 -54.66 -11.92
N ASP A 4 -56.65 -53.33 -12.04
CA ASP A 4 -55.38 -52.59 -12.03
C ASP A 4 -55.40 -51.69 -10.79
N ASP A 5 -54.62 -52.10 -9.79
CA ASP A 5 -54.37 -51.41 -8.54
C ASP A 5 -53.55 -50.11 -8.79
N GLU A 6 -54.20 -48.94 -8.69
CA GLU A 6 -53.51 -47.69 -8.44
C GLU A 6 -53.39 -47.46 -6.91
N GLU A 7 -52.24 -47.80 -6.34
CA GLU A 7 -51.88 -47.36 -4.98
C GLU A 7 -51.73 -45.84 -4.92
N PRO A 8 -52.41 -45.13 -3.99
CA PRO A 8 -52.22 -43.70 -3.83
C PRO A 8 -50.87 -43.42 -3.13
N ARG A 9 -49.93 -42.79 -3.85
CA ARG A 9 -48.68 -42.21 -3.31
C ARG A 9 -48.97 -41.27 -2.15
N ARG A 10 -49.04 -41.80 -0.93
CA ARG A 10 -49.22 -41.02 0.29
C ARG A 10 -48.00 -40.13 0.53
N ARG A 11 -48.25 -38.82 0.47
CA ARG A 11 -47.32 -37.70 0.68
C ARG A 11 -46.57 -37.83 2.00
N TRP A 12 -45.33 -38.32 1.92
CA TRP A 12 -44.38 -38.47 3.04
C TRP A 12 -44.18 -37.18 3.86
N TRP A 13 -44.36 -36.01 3.25
CA TRP A 13 -44.26 -34.70 3.90
C TRP A 13 -45.28 -34.44 5.02
N GLN A 14 -46.45 -35.12 5.03
CA GLN A 14 -47.47 -34.89 6.06
C GLN A 14 -47.13 -35.53 7.43
N ARG A 15 -46.16 -36.44 7.48
CA ARG A 15 -45.67 -37.03 8.75
C ARG A 15 -44.58 -36.18 9.42
N LEU A 16 -43.94 -35.28 8.68
CA LEU A 16 -42.94 -34.36 9.24
C LEU A 16 -43.57 -33.26 10.09
N LEU A 17 -44.85 -32.94 9.88
CA LEU A 17 -45.54 -31.77 10.45
C LEU A 17 -46.42 -32.04 11.69
N SER A 18 -46.59 -33.29 12.14
CA SER A 18 -47.64 -33.66 13.11
C SER A 18 -47.17 -34.40 14.37
N GLY A 19 -45.90 -34.29 14.75
CA GLY A 19 -45.36 -34.91 15.96
C GLY A 19 -44.19 -34.14 16.60
N PRO A 20 -43.63 -34.63 17.73
CA PRO A 20 -42.51 -33.98 18.43
C PRO A 20 -41.27 -33.74 17.55
N ALA A 21 -41.17 -34.43 16.40
CA ALA A 21 -40.21 -34.16 15.34
C ALA A 21 -40.25 -32.72 14.78
N PHE A 22 -41.40 -32.02 14.82
CA PHE A 22 -41.50 -30.63 14.35
C PHE A 22 -40.79 -29.65 15.29
N VAL A 23 -40.84 -29.91 16.60
CA VAL A 23 -40.12 -29.11 17.62
C VAL A 23 -38.61 -29.29 17.48
N ILE A 24 -38.16 -30.53 17.23
CA ILE A 24 -36.74 -30.84 17.02
C ILE A 24 -36.23 -30.19 15.72
N THR A 25 -36.99 -30.30 14.62
CA THR A 25 -36.60 -29.71 13.33
C THR A 25 -36.59 -28.17 13.40
N GLY A 26 -37.56 -27.57 14.09
CA GLY A 26 -37.60 -26.13 14.34
C GLY A 26 -36.43 -25.64 15.20
N LEU A 27 -36.04 -26.38 16.24
CA LEU A 27 -34.87 -26.08 17.08
C LEU A 27 -33.55 -26.18 16.29
N VAL A 28 -33.40 -27.21 15.45
CA VAL A 28 -32.22 -27.38 14.60
C VAL A 28 -32.13 -26.27 13.56
N ALA A 29 -33.24 -25.91 12.90
CA ALA A 29 -33.28 -24.79 11.96
C ALA A 29 -32.98 -23.44 12.65
N ALA A 30 -33.51 -23.22 13.86
CA ALA A 30 -33.22 -22.03 14.64
C ALA A 30 -31.76 -21.96 15.09
N LEU A 31 -31.16 -23.09 15.52
CA LEU A 31 -29.75 -23.17 15.90
C LEU A 31 -28.82 -22.97 14.71
N ILE A 32 -29.14 -23.53 13.54
CA ILE A 32 -28.41 -23.28 12.29
C ILE A 32 -28.53 -21.81 11.90
N GLY A 33 -29.72 -21.21 12.00
CA GLY A 33 -29.93 -19.78 11.72
C GLY A 33 -29.15 -18.86 12.66
N LEU A 34 -29.01 -19.21 13.94
CA LEU A 34 -28.24 -18.44 14.92
C LEU A 34 -26.72 -18.65 14.79
N ALA A 35 -26.27 -19.83 14.43
CA ALA A 35 -24.84 -20.14 14.28
C ALA A 35 -24.28 -19.79 12.90
N ALA A 36 -25.13 -19.69 11.87
CA ALA A 36 -24.70 -19.43 10.49
C ALA A 36 -23.84 -18.17 10.33
N PRO A 37 -24.16 -17.00 10.94
CA PRO A 37 -23.30 -15.82 10.86
C PRO A 37 -21.91 -16.06 11.47
N PHE A 38 -21.84 -16.75 12.62
CA PHE A 38 -20.58 -17.06 13.29
C PHE A 38 -19.71 -18.03 12.49
N VAL A 39 -20.32 -19.08 11.94
CA VAL A 39 -19.62 -20.06 11.10
C VAL A 39 -19.15 -19.41 9.80
N PHE A 40 -20.00 -18.61 9.15
CA PHE A 40 -19.65 -17.88 7.94
C PHE A 40 -18.50 -16.90 8.19
N ASN A 41 -18.57 -16.10 9.26
CA ASN A 41 -17.51 -15.16 9.62
C ASN A 41 -16.20 -15.87 9.96
N ALA A 42 -16.25 -16.99 10.69
CA ALA A 42 -15.06 -17.76 11.02
C ALA A 42 -14.36 -18.33 9.77
N VAL A 43 -15.13 -18.85 8.80
CA VAL A 43 -14.60 -19.33 7.52
C VAL A 43 -14.06 -18.17 6.68
N ARG A 44 -14.76 -17.04 6.63
CA ARG A 44 -14.32 -15.81 5.94
C ARG A 44 -12.99 -15.30 6.49
N ASP A 45 -12.90 -15.18 7.80
CA ASP A 45 -11.73 -14.66 8.51
C ASP A 45 -10.52 -15.60 8.41
N ALA A 46 -10.75 -16.92 8.31
CA ALA A 46 -9.67 -17.88 8.07
C ALA A 46 -9.13 -17.85 6.63
N ALA A 47 -9.94 -17.45 5.66
CA ALA A 47 -9.59 -17.49 4.23
C ALA A 47 -8.97 -16.17 3.71
N ARG A 48 -9.07 -15.07 4.46
CA ARG A 48 -8.59 -13.73 4.04
C ARG A 48 -7.49 -13.23 4.99
N PRO A 49 -6.50 -12.47 4.46
CA PRO A 49 -5.58 -11.74 5.33
C PRO A 49 -6.39 -10.77 6.21
N PRO A 50 -5.96 -10.51 7.46
CA PRO A 50 -6.68 -9.63 8.35
C PRO A 50 -6.77 -8.21 7.84
N LEU A 51 -5.71 -7.74 7.19
CA LEU A 51 -5.63 -6.42 6.60
C LEU A 51 -5.44 -6.54 5.09
N LEU A 52 -6.27 -5.82 4.34
CA LEU A 52 -6.03 -5.57 2.93
C LEU A 52 -5.22 -4.28 2.80
N ALA A 53 -4.28 -4.26 1.87
CA ALA A 53 -3.42 -3.10 1.65
C ALA A 53 -3.17 -2.88 0.17
N TRP A 54 -3.23 -1.61 -0.24
CA TRP A 54 -2.93 -1.16 -1.59
C TRP A 54 -1.94 -0.01 -1.50
N ALA A 55 -0.96 0.00 -2.40
CA ALA A 55 0.04 1.04 -2.48
C ALA A 55 0.16 1.60 -3.90
N SER A 56 0.37 2.91 -4.00
CA SER A 56 0.75 3.61 -5.22
C SER A 56 2.00 4.47 -4.97
N SER A 57 2.88 4.54 -5.97
CA SER A 57 3.99 5.50 -6.02
C SER A 57 3.66 6.56 -7.07
N ASP A 58 2.64 7.34 -6.78
CA ASP A 58 2.06 8.38 -7.65
C ASP A 58 2.62 9.78 -7.41
N GLY A 59 3.67 9.89 -6.59
CA GLY A 59 4.20 11.17 -6.13
C GLY A 59 3.59 11.63 -4.82
N GLY A 60 2.47 11.04 -4.38
CA GLY A 60 1.81 11.33 -3.10
C GLY A 60 1.68 12.82 -2.81
N ALA A 61 1.85 13.19 -1.55
CA ALA A 61 1.87 14.57 -1.11
C ALA A 61 3.21 15.30 -1.40
N VAL A 62 4.14 14.71 -2.15
CA VAL A 62 5.47 15.31 -2.37
C VAL A 62 5.47 16.16 -3.62
N GLY A 63 5.79 17.45 -3.47
CA GLY A 63 5.83 18.40 -4.58
C GLY A 63 7.04 18.24 -5.51
N ASP A 64 8.12 17.58 -5.06
CA ASP A 64 9.29 17.31 -5.90
C ASP A 64 8.93 16.32 -7.01
N LEU A 65 9.33 16.62 -8.25
CA LEU A 65 9.12 15.82 -9.45
C LEU A 65 10.45 15.43 -10.10
N SER A 66 11.50 15.29 -9.30
CA SER A 66 12.84 14.93 -9.76
C SER A 66 12.99 13.42 -9.93
N PHE A 67 13.61 13.01 -11.04
CA PHE A 67 13.80 11.61 -11.43
C PHE A 67 15.18 11.38 -12.05
N ALA A 68 15.65 10.14 -12.03
CA ALA A 68 16.89 9.72 -12.66
C ALA A 68 16.68 8.55 -13.61
N LEU A 69 17.49 8.52 -14.67
CA LEU A 69 17.64 7.38 -15.56
C LEU A 69 19.05 6.79 -15.44
N PRO A 70 19.18 5.46 -15.57
CA PRO A 70 20.50 4.82 -15.59
C PRO A 70 21.28 5.14 -16.86
N GLU A 71 20.60 5.50 -17.95
CA GLU A 71 21.21 5.87 -19.22
C GLU A 71 21.51 7.37 -19.28
N GLU A 72 22.62 7.73 -19.92
CA GLU A 72 22.90 9.11 -20.30
C GLU A 72 22.07 9.46 -21.55
N LEU A 73 21.17 10.42 -21.42
CA LEU A 73 20.38 10.95 -22.51
C LEU A 73 21.05 12.18 -23.09
N PRO A 74 21.33 12.20 -24.40
CA PRO A 74 21.92 13.35 -25.05
C PRO A 74 20.89 14.46 -25.24
N GLU A 75 21.35 15.71 -25.26
CA GLU A 75 20.49 16.90 -25.31
C GLU A 75 19.51 16.90 -26.50
N GLN A 76 19.89 16.30 -27.63
CA GLN A 76 19.07 16.24 -28.85
C GLN A 76 17.77 15.46 -28.64
N ARG A 77 17.71 14.57 -27.64
CA ARG A 77 16.51 13.77 -27.33
C ARG A 77 15.60 14.42 -26.28
N LEU A 78 15.96 15.57 -25.73
CA LEU A 78 15.12 16.26 -24.74
C LEU A 78 13.73 16.61 -25.26
N GLY A 79 13.59 16.87 -26.57
CA GLY A 79 12.29 17.11 -27.19
C GLY A 79 11.37 15.89 -27.26
N GLU A 80 11.91 14.69 -27.04
CA GLU A 80 11.14 13.44 -26.94
C GLU A 80 10.67 13.16 -25.51
N ILE A 81 11.27 13.83 -24.52
CA ILE A 81 10.90 13.72 -23.12
C ILE A 81 9.69 14.60 -22.87
N GLY A 82 8.64 14.00 -22.31
CA GLY A 82 7.43 14.70 -21.93
C GLY A 82 7.62 15.62 -20.71
N THR A 83 6.56 15.77 -19.95
CA THR A 83 6.53 16.55 -18.72
C THR A 83 7.11 15.74 -17.55
N PRO A 84 7.50 16.39 -16.43
CA PRO A 84 7.91 15.67 -15.23
C PRO A 84 6.89 14.63 -14.73
N TYR A 85 5.59 14.82 -14.99
CA TYR A 85 4.53 13.90 -14.59
C TYR A 85 4.53 12.59 -15.37
N ASP A 86 5.06 12.58 -16.60
CA ASP A 86 5.08 11.38 -17.44
C ASP A 86 6.02 10.30 -16.85
N PHE A 87 6.98 10.68 -16.01
CA PHE A 87 7.88 9.75 -15.32
C PHE A 87 7.18 8.86 -14.29
N PHE A 88 6.01 9.26 -13.75
CA PHE A 88 5.24 8.40 -12.85
C PHE A 88 4.67 7.16 -13.54
N ALA A 89 4.50 7.21 -14.87
CA ALA A 89 4.06 6.06 -15.65
C ALA A 89 5.14 4.97 -15.78
N GLY A 90 6.37 5.24 -15.33
CA GLY A 90 7.48 4.30 -15.25
C GLY A 90 8.69 4.70 -16.11
N GLY A 91 9.74 3.87 -16.04
CA GLY A 91 10.97 4.06 -16.81
C GLY A 91 12.03 4.94 -16.15
N ALA A 92 11.67 5.72 -15.11
CA ALA A 92 12.61 6.52 -14.33
C ALA A 92 12.48 6.28 -12.83
N THR A 93 13.58 6.47 -12.10
CA THR A 93 13.66 6.25 -10.65
C THR A 93 13.53 7.59 -9.92
N LYS A 94 12.69 7.64 -8.88
CA LYS A 94 12.55 8.84 -8.04
C LYS A 94 13.87 9.23 -7.37
N VAL A 95 14.14 10.53 -7.23
CA VAL A 95 15.39 11.04 -6.65
C VAL A 95 15.12 11.79 -5.35
N GLY A 96 15.86 11.46 -4.30
CA GLY A 96 15.89 12.23 -3.05
C GLY A 96 14.67 12.02 -2.17
N VAL A 97 13.49 12.33 -2.71
CA VAL A 97 12.20 12.24 -2.02
C VAL A 97 11.17 11.53 -2.92
N GLN A 98 10.48 10.55 -2.35
CA GLN A 98 9.39 9.80 -2.99
C GLN A 98 8.14 9.91 -2.15
N GLY A 99 7.09 10.51 -2.72
CA GLY A 99 5.75 10.44 -2.16
C GLY A 99 4.99 9.20 -2.64
N SER A 100 4.18 8.62 -1.77
CA SER A 100 3.38 7.43 -2.05
C SER A 100 2.11 7.43 -1.22
N THR A 101 1.05 6.81 -1.74
CA THR A 101 -0.19 6.59 -0.98
C THR A 101 -0.32 5.13 -0.61
N VAL A 102 -0.60 4.84 0.65
CA VAL A 102 -0.94 3.50 1.13
C VAL A 102 -2.31 3.51 1.76
N THR A 103 -3.21 2.72 1.20
CA THR A 103 -4.55 2.51 1.72
C THR A 103 -4.61 1.14 2.37
N VAL A 104 -5.12 1.07 3.59
CA VAL A 104 -5.35 -0.19 4.30
C VAL A 104 -6.81 -0.31 4.71
N GLU A 105 -7.34 -1.52 4.70
CA GLU A 105 -8.71 -1.84 5.08
C GLU A 105 -8.73 -3.02 6.05
N GLY A 106 -9.47 -2.88 7.15
CA GLY A 106 -9.76 -4.01 8.04
C GLY A 106 -10.67 -5.02 7.32
N ALA A 107 -10.22 -6.28 7.17
CA ALA A 107 -10.93 -7.29 6.39
C ALA A 107 -11.42 -8.49 7.21
N GLN A 108 -11.30 -8.39 8.54
CA GLN A 108 -11.80 -9.39 9.49
C GLN A 108 -12.82 -8.77 10.44
N SER A 109 -13.71 -9.61 10.94
CA SER A 109 -14.71 -9.23 11.95
C SER A 109 -14.12 -8.86 13.32
N ARG A 110 -12.81 -9.05 13.50
CA ARG A 110 -12.06 -8.77 14.73
C ARG A 110 -11.36 -7.42 14.63
N ASP A 111 -11.15 -6.80 15.79
CA ASP A 111 -10.36 -5.58 15.89
C ASP A 111 -8.92 -5.81 15.43
N ILE A 112 -8.49 -4.96 14.50
CA ILE A 112 -7.11 -4.91 14.02
C ILE A 112 -6.48 -3.64 14.57
N VAL A 113 -5.33 -3.77 15.22
CA VAL A 113 -4.60 -2.62 15.76
C VAL A 113 -3.26 -2.54 15.06
N ILE A 114 -3.07 -1.51 14.23
CA ILE A 114 -1.77 -1.17 13.66
C ILE A 114 -0.94 -0.50 14.75
N THR A 115 0.23 -1.05 15.01
CA THR A 115 1.10 -0.67 16.14
C THR A 115 2.42 -0.07 15.70
N ASN A 116 2.83 -0.32 14.45
CA ASN A 116 4.07 0.24 13.92
C ASN A 116 4.10 0.14 12.38
N MET A 117 4.98 0.93 11.76
CA MET A 117 5.30 0.84 10.34
C MET A 117 6.80 1.07 10.15
N ARG A 118 7.41 0.32 9.23
CA ARG A 118 8.84 0.42 8.91
C ARG A 118 9.08 0.25 7.42
N ALA A 119 10.08 0.93 6.87
CA ALA A 119 10.55 0.64 5.52
C ALA A 119 11.61 -0.46 5.59
N LYS A 120 11.30 -1.61 5.01
CA LYS A 120 12.23 -2.73 4.90
C LYS A 120 13.03 -2.60 3.62
N ILE A 121 14.32 -2.34 3.79
CA ILE A 121 15.26 -2.27 2.68
C ILE A 121 15.50 -3.69 2.14
N LEU A 122 15.13 -3.90 0.88
CA LEU A 122 15.32 -5.15 0.15
C LEU A 122 16.68 -5.19 -0.54
N SER A 123 17.11 -4.05 -1.08
CA SER A 123 18.45 -3.89 -1.65
C SER A 123 18.95 -2.45 -1.50
N ARG A 124 20.27 -2.33 -1.34
CA ARG A 124 21.00 -1.07 -1.35
C ARG A 124 22.06 -1.14 -2.45
N GLY A 125 22.06 -0.17 -3.35
CA GLY A 125 22.97 -0.07 -4.49
C GLY A 125 23.60 1.32 -4.63
N PRO A 126 24.55 1.50 -5.56
CA PRO A 126 25.04 2.83 -5.91
C PRO A 126 23.89 3.70 -6.45
N ASN A 127 23.99 5.01 -6.26
CA ASN A 127 23.03 5.95 -6.85
C ASN A 127 22.95 5.78 -8.38
N VAL A 128 21.79 6.09 -8.95
CA VAL A 128 21.59 6.14 -10.40
C VAL A 128 22.24 7.42 -10.95
N THR A 129 23.23 7.27 -11.83
CA THR A 129 24.10 8.38 -12.29
C THR A 129 24.11 8.61 -13.81
N GLY A 130 23.14 8.10 -14.55
CA GLY A 130 23.04 8.35 -16.00
C GLY A 130 22.57 9.77 -16.28
N THR A 131 21.26 9.98 -16.24
CA THR A 131 20.62 11.29 -16.44
C THR A 131 19.81 11.69 -15.23
N LEU A 132 19.96 12.94 -14.79
CA LEU A 132 19.18 13.52 -13.71
C LEU A 132 18.21 14.58 -14.26
N PHE A 133 16.92 14.41 -14.00
CA PHE A 133 15.86 15.35 -14.33
C PHE A 133 15.40 16.06 -13.07
N CYS A 134 15.70 17.35 -12.96
CA CYS A 134 15.34 18.20 -11.84
C CYS A 134 14.07 18.99 -12.13
N ALA A 135 13.02 18.70 -11.35
CA ALA A 135 11.80 19.48 -11.34
C ALA A 135 11.42 19.68 -9.86
N GLY A 136 11.80 20.83 -9.31
CA GLY A 136 11.59 21.16 -7.90
C GLY A 136 10.10 21.29 -7.54
N GLN A 137 9.84 21.60 -6.27
CA GLN A 137 8.51 21.53 -5.67
C GLN A 137 7.45 22.35 -6.42
N GLN A 138 6.37 21.69 -6.84
CA GLN A 138 5.21 22.30 -7.49
C GLN A 138 4.01 22.32 -6.51
N GLY A 139 3.96 23.32 -5.61
CA GLY A 139 2.80 23.58 -4.75
C GLY A 139 2.96 23.19 -3.27
N ASP A 140 1.95 23.52 -2.47
CA ASP A 140 1.89 23.21 -1.02
C ASP A 140 1.41 21.79 -0.76
N VAL A 141 2.02 21.16 0.23
CA VAL A 141 1.77 19.78 0.67
C VAL A 141 0.76 19.79 1.83
N PRO A 142 -0.36 19.04 1.76
CA PRO A 142 -1.28 18.92 2.90
C PRO A 142 -0.60 18.26 4.11
N ALA A 143 -0.91 18.79 5.29
CA ALA A 143 -0.38 18.35 6.58
C ALA A 143 -1.24 17.21 7.16
N ASP A 144 -0.82 15.96 6.94
CA ASP A 144 -1.04 14.80 7.82
C ASP A 144 -0.35 13.57 7.19
N ASN A 145 0.99 13.51 7.32
CA ASN A 145 1.83 12.54 6.61
C ASN A 145 2.73 11.75 7.57
N ILE A 146 3.15 10.56 7.13
CA ILE A 146 4.25 9.82 7.74
C ILE A 146 5.46 9.86 6.84
N GLY A 147 6.65 9.92 7.45
CA GLY A 147 7.89 9.94 6.71
C GLY A 147 8.86 8.84 7.12
N PHE A 148 9.74 8.46 6.21
CA PHE A 148 10.81 7.49 6.40
C PHE A 148 12.15 8.08 5.93
N ASP A 149 13.18 7.94 6.76
CA ASP A 149 14.57 8.13 6.33
C ASP A 149 15.15 6.76 5.98
N LEU A 150 15.38 6.51 4.69
CA LEU A 150 15.90 5.23 4.20
C LEU A 150 17.40 5.05 4.42
N ASP A 151 18.11 6.12 4.79
CA ASP A 151 19.53 6.03 5.15
C ASP A 151 19.73 5.52 6.60
N GLU A 152 18.66 5.51 7.41
CA GLU A 152 18.68 4.88 8.73
C GLU A 152 18.90 3.36 8.63
N VAL A 153 19.59 2.80 9.64
CA VAL A 153 19.79 1.34 9.73
C VAL A 153 18.45 0.59 9.88
N ARG A 154 17.47 1.24 10.52
CA ARG A 154 16.12 0.71 10.73
C ARG A 154 15.10 1.83 10.49
N PRO A 155 14.73 2.09 9.23
CA PRO A 155 13.80 3.15 8.89
C PRO A 155 12.42 2.88 9.51
N VAL A 156 12.01 3.72 10.44
CA VAL A 156 10.68 3.65 11.08
C VAL A 156 9.82 4.82 10.63
N ALA A 157 8.50 4.62 10.63
CA ALA A 157 7.57 5.72 10.34
C ALA A 157 7.71 6.81 11.40
N ARG A 158 7.92 8.04 10.95
CA ARG A 158 8.03 9.25 11.79
C ARG A 158 6.90 10.22 11.46
N GLU A 159 6.53 11.03 12.44
CA GLU A 159 5.67 12.20 12.19
C GLU A 159 6.36 13.11 11.17
N LEU A 160 5.65 13.54 10.12
CA LEU A 160 6.15 14.53 9.17
C LEU A 160 5.40 15.84 9.38
N ARG A 161 6.13 16.90 9.76
CA ARG A 161 5.59 18.27 9.90
C ARG A 161 6.56 19.26 9.32
N ASP A 162 6.07 20.22 8.54
CA ASP A 162 6.87 21.30 7.95
C ASP A 162 8.15 20.78 7.28
N ASP A 163 8.04 19.69 6.51
CA ASP A 163 9.14 19.03 5.82
C ASP A 163 10.25 18.45 6.75
N GLN A 164 9.92 18.19 8.01
CA GLN A 164 10.84 17.61 9.01
C GLN A 164 10.31 16.29 9.59
N LEU A 165 11.19 15.30 9.62
CA LEU A 165 10.94 14.01 10.28
C LEU A 165 11.11 14.17 11.80
N GLY A 166 10.02 13.97 12.52
CA GLY A 166 9.95 14.07 13.97
C GLY A 166 10.17 12.73 14.70
N ALA A 167 9.44 12.58 15.81
CA ALA A 167 9.42 11.34 16.59
C ALA A 167 8.74 10.19 15.83
N PRO A 168 8.96 8.92 16.24
CA PRO A 168 8.27 7.78 15.64
C PRO A 168 6.75 7.96 15.72
N PHE A 169 6.05 7.74 14.61
CA PHE A 169 4.63 8.05 14.46
C PHE A 169 3.75 7.25 15.44
N PHE A 170 4.10 5.98 15.66
CA PHE A 170 3.39 5.07 16.56
C PHE A 170 3.93 5.08 18.00
N ALA A 171 4.79 6.04 18.36
CA ALA A 171 5.24 6.19 19.74
C ALA A 171 4.06 6.60 20.64
N GLY A 172 3.54 5.65 21.42
CA GLY A 172 2.39 5.88 22.31
C GLY A 172 1.05 6.04 21.59
N LYS A 173 0.98 5.69 20.30
CA LYS A 173 -0.22 5.76 19.46
C LYS A 173 -0.40 4.45 18.71
N ALA A 174 -1.65 4.10 18.41
CA ALA A 174 -2.00 2.98 17.56
C ALA A 174 -3.20 3.36 16.69
N LYS A 175 -3.35 2.72 15.52
CA LYS A 175 -4.51 2.90 14.65
C LYS A 175 -5.34 1.63 14.68
N GLN A 176 -6.51 1.70 15.30
CA GLN A 176 -7.50 0.64 15.25
C GLN A 176 -8.29 0.73 13.94
N LEU A 177 -8.61 -0.43 13.36
CA LEU A 177 -9.46 -0.59 12.21
C LEU A 177 -10.51 -1.66 12.50
N THR A 178 -11.77 -1.32 12.23
CA THR A 178 -12.91 -2.24 12.25
C THR A 178 -13.14 -2.88 10.87
N ASP A 179 -14.03 -3.88 10.77
CA ASP A 179 -14.37 -4.55 9.50
C ASP A 179 -14.90 -3.53 8.47
N GLY A 180 -14.22 -3.43 7.33
CA GLY A 180 -14.50 -2.47 6.26
C GLY A 180 -14.00 -1.04 6.53
N GLU A 181 -13.42 -0.76 7.69
CA GLU A 181 -12.82 0.56 7.95
C GLU A 181 -11.54 0.73 7.13
N THR A 182 -11.47 1.83 6.41
CA THR A 182 -10.30 2.22 5.62
C THR A 182 -9.49 3.31 6.31
N ALA A 183 -8.17 3.20 6.26
CA ALA A 183 -7.25 4.29 6.57
C ALA A 183 -6.31 4.53 5.40
N VAL A 184 -6.03 5.80 5.13
CA VAL A 184 -5.10 6.24 4.09
C VAL A 184 -3.90 6.88 4.74
N PHE A 185 -2.71 6.43 4.38
CA PHE A 185 -1.42 6.97 4.83
C PHE A 185 -0.73 7.60 3.63
N GLN A 186 -0.47 8.91 3.73
CA GLN A 186 0.43 9.60 2.82
C GLN A 186 1.86 9.42 3.33
N ILE A 187 2.69 8.82 2.49
CA ILE A 187 4.05 8.41 2.83
C ILE A 187 5.04 9.28 2.08
N GLU A 188 6.04 9.78 2.79
CA GLU A 188 7.23 10.39 2.21
C GLU A 188 8.47 9.58 2.58
N ALA A 189 9.14 9.00 1.59
CA ALA A 189 10.42 8.33 1.78
C ALA A 189 11.57 9.23 1.30
N ARG A 190 12.61 9.38 2.12
CA ARG A 190 13.80 10.17 1.83
C ARG A 190 15.02 9.27 1.68
N ALA A 191 15.84 9.56 0.68
CA ALA A 191 17.12 8.89 0.44
C ALA A 191 18.16 9.91 -0.01
N ALA A 192 19.33 9.91 0.61
CA ALA A 192 20.48 10.72 0.19
C ALA A 192 21.66 9.85 -0.24
N ALA A 193 21.91 8.72 0.43
CA ALA A 193 23.19 8.03 0.31
C ALA A 193 23.27 6.96 -0.79
N ALA A 194 22.14 6.39 -1.23
CA ALA A 194 22.14 5.22 -2.09
C ALA A 194 20.85 5.06 -2.91
N HIS A 195 20.90 4.12 -3.85
CA HIS A 195 19.71 3.55 -4.46
C HIS A 195 19.11 2.49 -3.52
N TYR A 196 17.81 2.58 -3.30
CA TYR A 196 17.06 1.70 -2.42
C TYR A 196 15.89 1.09 -3.15
N ARG A 197 15.75 -0.24 -3.01
CA ARG A 197 14.49 -0.94 -3.24
C ARG A 197 13.95 -1.36 -1.89
N TRP A 198 12.69 -1.06 -1.61
CA TRP A 198 12.11 -1.26 -0.29
C TRP A 198 10.62 -1.61 -0.34
N GLU A 199 10.12 -2.18 0.74
CA GLU A 199 8.68 -2.43 0.96
C GLU A 199 8.27 -1.83 2.31
N LEU A 200 7.00 -1.43 2.43
CA LEU A 200 6.45 -1.01 3.71
C LEU A 200 6.07 -2.26 4.50
N GLU A 201 6.63 -2.43 5.69
CA GLU A 201 6.14 -3.43 6.65
C GLU A 201 5.24 -2.75 7.67
N ILE A 202 4.04 -3.31 7.87
CA ILE A 202 3.05 -2.86 8.84
C ILE A 202 2.96 -3.92 9.94
N ASP A 203 3.25 -3.52 11.17
CA ASP A 203 3.06 -4.38 12.34
C ASP A 203 1.68 -4.16 12.93
N LEU A 204 0.96 -5.26 13.12
CA LEU A 204 -0.41 -5.25 13.59
C LEU A 204 -0.66 -6.35 14.61
N VAL A 205 -1.66 -6.14 15.45
CA VAL A 205 -2.16 -7.13 16.39
C VAL A 205 -3.58 -7.48 16.00
N VAL A 206 -3.84 -8.77 15.80
CA VAL A 206 -5.18 -9.33 15.57
C VAL A 206 -5.46 -10.30 16.69
N ASP A 207 -6.50 -10.02 17.49
CA ASP A 207 -6.92 -10.92 18.56
C ASP A 207 -5.76 -11.29 19.52
N GLY A 208 -4.98 -10.28 19.90
CA GLY A 208 -3.81 -10.42 20.77
C GLY A 208 -2.57 -11.08 20.13
N ARG A 209 -2.62 -11.43 18.84
CA ARG A 209 -1.49 -12.06 18.13
C ARG A 209 -0.79 -11.06 17.23
N PRO A 210 0.53 -10.84 17.41
CA PRO A 210 1.29 -9.96 16.53
C PRO A 210 1.46 -10.59 15.15
N GLN A 211 1.38 -9.76 14.12
CA GLN A 211 1.63 -10.10 12.73
C GLN A 211 2.34 -8.93 12.04
N THR A 212 3.07 -9.24 10.97
CA THR A 212 3.65 -8.25 10.07
C THR A 212 3.17 -8.57 8.67
N ILE A 213 2.76 -7.54 7.93
CA ILE A 213 2.47 -7.63 6.50
C ILE A 213 3.42 -6.75 5.72
N GLY A 214 3.83 -7.19 4.54
CA GLY A 214 4.57 -6.39 3.56
C GLY A 214 3.62 -5.77 2.55
N VAL A 215 3.85 -4.51 2.20
CA VAL A 215 3.04 -3.74 1.26
C VAL A 215 3.96 -3.08 0.23
N HIS A 216 3.63 -3.28 -1.03
CA HIS A 216 4.33 -2.67 -2.16
C HIS A 216 3.35 -2.38 -3.32
N PRO A 217 3.69 -1.47 -4.24
CA PRO A 217 2.87 -1.23 -5.43
C PRO A 217 2.75 -2.48 -6.33
N PRO A 218 1.74 -2.54 -7.22
CA PRO A 218 1.55 -3.67 -8.14
C PRO A 218 2.76 -3.97 -9.05
N GLY A 219 3.58 -2.95 -9.36
CA GLY A 219 4.78 -3.08 -10.20
C GLY A 219 6.00 -3.67 -9.47
N GLY A 220 5.91 -3.92 -8.16
CA GLY A 220 7.00 -4.42 -7.32
C GLY A 220 7.36 -3.47 -6.19
N PRO A 221 8.54 -3.63 -5.57
CA PRO A 221 9.01 -2.76 -4.50
C PRO A 221 9.03 -1.29 -4.87
N PHE A 222 8.91 -0.42 -3.87
CA PHE A 222 9.22 0.99 -4.04
C PHE A 222 10.70 1.15 -4.41
N GLU A 223 10.98 2.15 -5.24
CA GLU A 223 12.33 2.43 -5.72
C GLU A 223 12.63 3.93 -5.68
N ILE A 224 13.79 4.27 -5.10
CA ILE A 224 14.28 5.64 -4.98
C ILE A 224 15.81 5.64 -4.99
N THR A 225 16.41 6.68 -5.57
CA THR A 225 17.86 6.92 -5.54
C THR A 225 18.18 8.19 -4.77
N GLY A 226 19.36 8.22 -4.14
CA GLY A 226 19.88 9.41 -3.48
C GLY A 226 20.22 10.55 -4.44
N THR A 227 20.42 11.75 -3.87
CA THR A 227 20.79 13.00 -4.57
C THR A 227 22.31 13.17 -4.77
N GLY A 228 23.10 12.14 -4.52
CA GLY A 228 24.56 12.22 -4.56
C GLY A 228 25.12 12.71 -5.90
N PRO A 229 26.31 13.36 -5.91
CA PRO A 229 26.92 13.84 -7.13
C PRO A 229 27.30 12.67 -8.06
N GLY A 230 27.48 12.97 -9.35
CA GLY A 230 28.02 12.02 -10.31
C GLY A 230 27.13 11.72 -11.52
N SER A 231 25.97 12.38 -11.65
CA SER A 231 25.14 12.27 -12.86
C SER A 231 25.91 12.75 -14.09
N SER A 232 25.87 11.94 -15.15
CA SER A 232 26.58 12.20 -16.41
C SER A 232 25.91 13.37 -17.16
N ALA A 233 24.57 13.43 -17.12
CA ALA A 233 23.77 14.54 -17.63
C ALA A 233 22.79 15.06 -16.57
N VAL A 234 22.52 16.37 -16.60
CA VAL A 234 21.58 17.03 -15.68
C VAL A 234 20.71 18.00 -16.46
N TYR A 235 19.39 17.83 -16.33
CA TYR A 235 18.39 18.65 -17.00
C TYR A 235 17.44 19.25 -15.99
N ARG A 236 17.15 20.54 -16.12
CA ARG A 236 16.20 21.26 -15.25
C ARG A 236 14.96 21.65 -16.02
N TRP A 237 13.80 21.40 -15.43
CA TRP A 237 12.51 21.84 -15.93
C TRP A 237 12.37 23.37 -15.80
N ARG A 238 12.02 24.05 -16.90
CA ARG A 238 11.83 25.52 -16.96
C ARG A 238 10.36 25.94 -17.00
N GLY A 239 9.45 25.03 -16.65
CA GLY A 239 7.99 25.25 -16.68
C GLY A 239 7.33 24.77 -17.97
N ASN A 240 8.05 24.75 -19.09
CA ASN A 240 7.55 24.31 -20.39
C ASN A 240 8.51 23.39 -21.17
N SER A 241 9.74 23.24 -20.71
CA SER A 241 10.80 22.52 -21.42
C SER A 241 11.92 22.11 -20.48
N TRP A 242 12.64 21.06 -20.87
CA TRP A 242 13.89 20.64 -20.25
C TRP A 242 15.05 21.48 -20.81
N SER A 243 15.97 21.89 -19.93
CA SER A 243 17.19 22.61 -20.31
C SER A 243 18.41 22.00 -19.60
N PRO A 244 19.58 21.91 -20.24
CA PRO A 244 20.81 21.49 -19.59
C PRO A 244 21.16 22.39 -18.40
N ASP A 245 21.56 21.80 -17.27
CA ASP A 245 22.01 22.53 -16.06
C ASP A 245 23.54 22.39 -15.82
N GLY A 246 24.23 21.76 -16.77
CA GLY A 246 25.68 21.48 -16.73
C GLY A 246 26.02 20.21 -15.93
N PRO A 247 27.14 19.53 -16.23
CA PRO A 247 27.52 18.28 -15.58
C PRO A 247 27.86 18.47 -14.10
N GLY A 248 27.57 17.45 -13.27
CA GLY A 248 27.99 17.40 -11.86
C GLY A 248 27.14 18.19 -10.87
N ARG A 249 26.04 18.82 -11.29
CA ARG A 249 25.08 19.47 -10.38
C ARG A 249 24.00 18.50 -9.91
N SER A 250 23.64 18.56 -8.62
CA SER A 250 22.49 17.84 -8.06
C SER A 250 21.21 18.68 -8.20
N CYS A 251 20.04 18.03 -8.10
CA CYS A 251 18.78 18.75 -7.93
C CYS A 251 18.80 19.44 -6.56
N GLY A 252 18.83 20.78 -6.60
CA GLY A 252 18.81 21.70 -5.48
C GLY A 252 18.15 23.00 -5.91
#